data_AF-A0AAN6NBM8-F1
#
_entry.id   AF-A0AAN6NBM8-F1
#
_cell.length_a   1.000
_cell.length_b   1.000
_cell.length_c   1.000
_cell.angle_alpha   90.00
_cell.angle_beta   90.00
_cell.angle_gamma   90.00
#
_symmetry.space_group_name_H-M   'P 1'
#
loop_
_entity.id
_entity.type
_entity.pdbx_description
1 polymer ?
#
loop_
_entity_poly.entity_id
_entity_poly.type
_entity_poly.pdbx_seq_one_letter_code
_entity_poly.pdbx_strand_id
1 'polypeptide(L)'
;MPTWFKKLICKLQPAGEPAIAQLTDTVSDELLFPSWPPPNPREMLSRREFYKDRLGYRKCRTPKGVFEDTPLFSLYRLYEWIMVGHVVNMRNEISMFWWARWPVSGIPDPGEQGDPERYAVLACIPALLVESFNERINLGLRREERHSILSPDEQFAWAATPTNLKFETEPAWTERVRPLDALLHIPDSQPMREEPTTLDDPEASPAFKKKNILAIKPHVHFI
;
A
#
# COMPACT_ATOMS: atom_id res chain seq x y z
N MET A 1 80.63 5.30 -28.05
CA MET A 1 79.72 4.19 -28.40
C MET A 1 79.57 3.29 -27.18
N PRO A 2 78.42 2.66 -26.87
CA PRO A 2 77.03 2.92 -27.31
C PRO A 2 75.96 2.81 -26.18
N THR A 3 74.72 3.16 -26.58
CA THR A 3 73.37 2.64 -26.17
C THR A 3 72.81 2.88 -24.75
N TRP A 4 71.72 3.65 -24.54
CA TRP A 4 70.28 3.52 -24.88
C TRP A 4 69.44 2.76 -23.82
N PHE A 5 68.35 3.43 -23.40
CA PHE A 5 67.07 2.95 -22.85
C PHE A 5 66.78 2.82 -21.34
N LYS A 6 65.59 3.37 -21.02
CA LYS A 6 64.63 3.12 -19.93
C LYS A 6 64.70 3.98 -18.65
N LYS A 7 63.66 4.83 -18.55
CA LYS A 7 62.77 5.07 -17.39
C LYS A 7 63.37 4.81 -16.00
N LEU A 8 63.40 5.85 -15.16
CA LEU A 8 62.79 5.78 -13.83
C LEU A 8 62.66 7.16 -13.16
N ILE A 9 61.43 7.44 -12.72
CA ILE A 9 61.04 8.10 -11.47
C ILE A 9 61.78 9.40 -11.09
N CYS A 10 61.04 10.51 -11.13
CA CYS A 10 61.26 11.62 -10.21
C CYS A 10 59.95 12.04 -9.53
N LYS A 11 59.89 11.67 -8.25
CA LYS A 11 59.39 12.41 -7.09
C LYS A 11 57.94 12.90 -7.10
N LEU A 12 57.16 12.19 -6.27
CA LEU A 12 55.91 12.59 -5.64
C LEU A 12 56.01 13.96 -4.95
N GLN A 13 55.04 14.82 -5.26
CA GLN A 13 54.35 15.68 -4.30
C GLN A 13 52.85 15.43 -4.46
N PRO A 14 52.05 15.53 -3.39
CA PRO A 14 50.75 14.87 -3.31
C PRO A 14 49.75 15.61 -4.19
N ALA A 15 49.34 14.99 -5.30
CA ALA A 15 48.09 15.37 -5.93
C ALA A 15 47.00 15.02 -4.92
N GLY A 16 46.30 16.05 -4.43
CA GLY A 16 45.18 15.90 -3.51
C GLY A 16 44.27 14.77 -3.99
N GLU A 17 43.77 14.00 -3.03
CA GLU A 17 42.78 12.97 -3.29
C GLU A 17 41.75 13.53 -4.27
N PRO A 18 41.41 12.80 -5.37
CA PRO A 18 40.22 13.18 -6.10
C PRO A 18 39.11 13.14 -5.07
N ALA A 19 38.48 14.29 -4.82
CA ALA A 19 37.26 14.34 -4.06
C ALA A 19 36.34 13.30 -4.71
N ILE A 20 36.22 12.15 -4.05
CA ILE A 20 35.11 11.25 -4.30
C ILE A 20 33.94 12.15 -3.92
N ALA A 21 33.33 12.75 -4.94
CA ALA A 21 32.05 13.36 -4.81
C ALA A 21 31.14 12.23 -4.35
N GLN A 22 31.03 12.08 -3.03
CA GLN A 22 29.95 11.37 -2.43
C GLN A 22 28.73 12.14 -2.91
N LEU A 23 28.12 11.65 -3.98
CA LEU A 23 26.73 11.89 -4.29
C LEU A 23 25.95 11.26 -3.14
N THR A 24 25.98 11.92 -1.98
CA THR A 24 24.94 11.73 -0.99
C THR A 24 23.71 12.36 -1.62
N ASP A 25 22.93 11.55 -2.33
CA ASP A 25 21.50 11.80 -2.46
C ASP A 25 20.96 11.80 -1.04
N THR A 26 21.04 12.94 -0.36
CA THR A 26 20.41 13.16 0.92
C THR A 26 18.93 13.25 0.62
N VAL A 27 18.28 12.09 0.52
CA VAL A 27 16.82 11.99 0.54
C VAL A 27 16.38 12.76 1.79
N SER A 28 15.65 13.86 1.59
CA SER A 28 15.16 14.68 2.69
C SER A 28 14.46 13.78 3.71
N ASP A 29 14.73 14.00 4.99
CA ASP A 29 14.08 13.33 6.11
C ASP A 29 12.54 13.28 5.93
N GLU A 30 11.95 14.30 5.31
CA GLU A 30 10.51 14.41 5.05
C GLU A 30 9.97 13.37 4.05
N LEU A 31 10.81 12.79 3.20
CA LEU A 31 10.42 11.75 2.24
C LEU A 31 10.47 10.36 2.86
N LEU A 32 11.22 10.18 3.96
CA LEU A 32 11.39 8.89 4.63
C LEU A 32 10.14 8.51 5.44
N PHE A 33 9.41 9.50 5.95
CA PHE A 33 8.22 9.33 6.79
C PHE A 33 6.93 9.63 6.00
N PRO A 34 5.79 9.04 6.39
CA PRO A 34 4.50 9.42 5.84
C PRO A 34 4.14 10.86 6.23
N SER A 35 3.58 11.60 5.27
CA SER A 35 2.88 12.86 5.56
C SER A 35 1.50 12.56 6.14
N TRP A 36 1.13 13.26 7.22
CA TRP A 36 -0.11 12.98 7.94
C TRP A 36 -1.00 14.22 8.13
N PRO A 37 -2.30 14.17 7.75
CA PRO A 37 -2.90 13.13 6.93
C PRO A 37 -2.33 13.15 5.49
N PRO A 38 -2.44 12.05 4.73
CA PRO A 38 -2.10 12.06 3.31
C PRO A 38 -2.94 13.07 2.51
N PRO A 39 -2.43 13.54 1.36
CA PRO A 39 -3.16 14.43 0.46
C PRO A 39 -4.53 13.87 0.05
N ASN A 40 -5.46 14.76 -0.34
CA ASN A 40 -6.78 14.35 -0.80
C ASN A 40 -6.71 13.61 -2.16
N PRO A 41 -7.76 12.85 -2.55
CA PRO A 41 -7.73 12.03 -3.77
C PRO A 41 -7.45 12.85 -5.02
N ARG A 42 -8.10 14.00 -5.20
CA ARG A 42 -7.93 14.85 -6.40
C ARG A 42 -6.49 15.33 -6.54
N GLU A 43 -5.88 15.74 -5.44
CA GLU A 43 -4.48 16.16 -5.43
C GLU A 43 -3.56 15.00 -5.81
N MET A 44 -3.74 13.84 -5.18
CA MET A 44 -2.94 12.65 -5.49
C MET A 44 -3.07 12.26 -6.96
N LEU A 45 -4.30 12.22 -7.48
CA LEU A 45 -4.59 11.86 -8.86
C LEU A 45 -4.06 12.88 -9.87
N SER A 46 -4.11 14.18 -9.55
CA SER A 46 -3.57 15.24 -10.42
C SER A 46 -2.05 15.14 -10.64
N ARG A 47 -1.34 14.50 -9.70
CA ARG A 47 0.12 14.37 -9.69
C ARG A 47 0.53 12.92 -9.37
N ARG A 48 -0.17 11.96 -9.97
CA ARG A 48 -0.11 10.53 -9.60
C ARG A 48 1.30 9.97 -9.59
N GLU A 49 2.07 10.15 -10.67
CA GLU A 49 3.44 9.64 -10.76
C GLU A 49 4.38 10.33 -9.76
N PHE A 50 4.22 11.64 -9.52
CA PHE A 50 4.99 12.34 -8.49
C PHE A 50 4.76 11.74 -7.09
N TYR A 51 3.50 11.45 -6.75
CA TYR A 51 3.18 10.82 -5.47
C TYR A 51 3.65 9.37 -5.40
N LYS A 52 3.59 8.63 -6.51
CA LYS A 52 4.10 7.27 -6.61
C LYS A 52 5.61 7.22 -6.36
N ASP A 53 6.38 8.09 -7.01
CA ASP A 53 7.82 8.21 -6.82
C ASP A 53 8.15 8.59 -5.38
N ARG A 54 7.44 9.60 -4.84
CA ARG A 54 7.59 10.02 -3.43
C ARG A 54 7.37 8.86 -2.45
N LEU A 55 6.33 8.06 -2.66
CA LEU A 55 6.05 6.88 -1.83
C LEU A 55 7.15 5.82 -1.95
N GLY A 56 7.82 5.71 -3.09
CA GLY A 56 8.96 4.82 -3.30
C GLY A 56 10.17 5.13 -2.41
N TYR A 57 10.33 6.38 -1.97
CA TYR A 57 11.40 6.78 -1.04
C TYR A 57 11.06 6.52 0.44
N ARG A 58 9.81 6.19 0.77
CA ARG A 58 9.35 6.02 2.15
C ARG A 58 9.99 4.78 2.78
N LYS A 59 10.64 4.97 3.93
CA LYS A 59 11.24 3.88 4.72
C LYS A 59 10.48 3.59 6.02
N CYS A 60 9.81 4.59 6.57
CA CYS A 60 9.06 4.48 7.81
C CYS A 60 7.57 4.27 7.54
N ARG A 61 6.95 3.37 8.30
CA ARG A 61 5.51 3.05 8.20
C ARG A 61 4.65 4.06 8.95
N THR A 62 5.20 4.65 10.01
CA THR A 62 4.53 5.53 10.96
C THR A 62 5.05 6.96 10.83
N PRO A 63 4.27 7.98 11.22
CA PRO A 63 4.74 9.36 11.30
C PRO A 63 5.98 9.52 12.18
N LYS A 64 6.76 10.59 11.95
CA LYS A 64 7.97 10.87 12.73
C LYS A 64 7.64 10.98 14.22
N GLY A 65 8.41 10.26 15.05
CA GLY A 65 8.20 10.20 16.50
C GLY A 65 7.16 9.17 16.96
N VAL A 66 6.52 8.44 16.05
CA VAL A 66 5.60 7.34 16.37
C VAL A 66 6.31 6.00 16.15
N PHE A 67 6.39 5.18 17.19
CA PHE A 67 7.13 3.90 17.15
C PHE A 67 6.25 2.68 16.94
N GLU A 68 4.96 2.79 17.23
CA GLU A 68 4.00 1.69 17.10
C GLU A 68 3.17 1.87 15.83
N ASP A 69 3.14 0.82 15.01
CA ASP A 69 2.25 0.77 13.85
C ASP A 69 0.84 0.39 14.28
N THR A 70 -0.16 0.86 13.53
CA THR A 70 -1.57 0.66 13.86
C THR A 70 -2.38 0.30 12.61
N PRO A 71 -3.55 -0.36 12.77
CA PRO A 71 -4.46 -0.59 11.66
C PRO A 71 -4.88 0.71 10.97
N LEU A 72 -4.96 1.83 11.69
CA LEU A 72 -5.26 3.14 11.12
C LEU A 72 -4.14 3.61 10.20
N PHE A 73 -2.87 3.54 10.61
CA PHE A 73 -1.76 3.92 9.74
C PHE A 73 -1.69 3.04 8.49
N SER A 74 -1.95 1.74 8.63
CA SER A 74 -2.02 0.81 7.49
C SER A 74 -3.17 1.14 6.53
N LEU A 75 -4.34 1.53 7.04
CA LEU A 75 -5.46 2.00 6.23
C LEU A 75 -5.07 3.18 5.33
N TYR A 76 -4.35 4.16 5.86
CA TYR A 76 -3.88 5.30 5.07
C TYR A 76 -2.78 4.92 4.06
N ARG A 77 -1.92 3.96 4.39
CA ARG A 77 -0.94 3.45 3.41
C ARG A 77 -1.63 2.73 2.25
N LEU A 78 -2.65 1.91 2.54
CA LEU A 78 -3.50 1.29 1.51
C LEU A 78 -4.18 2.34 0.63
N TYR A 79 -4.74 3.39 1.26
CA TYR A 79 -5.31 4.53 0.55
C TYR A 79 -4.32 5.13 -0.44
N GLU A 80 -3.12 5.47 0.01
CA GLU A 80 -2.09 6.06 -0.84
C GLU A 80 -1.71 5.14 -2.00
N TRP A 81 -1.50 3.84 -1.75
CA TRP A 81 -1.15 2.85 -2.78
C TRP A 81 -2.26 2.66 -3.82
N ILE A 82 -3.52 2.71 -3.41
CA ILE A 82 -4.68 2.67 -4.31
C ILE A 82 -4.73 3.94 -5.17
N MET A 83 -4.59 5.13 -4.56
CA MET A 83 -4.58 6.40 -5.29
C MET A 83 -3.51 6.44 -6.37
N VAL A 84 -2.29 5.96 -6.07
CA VAL A 84 -1.20 5.92 -7.05
C VAL A 84 -1.20 4.67 -7.95
N GLY A 85 -2.15 3.75 -7.74
CA GLY A 85 -2.27 2.53 -8.54
C GLY A 85 -1.08 1.57 -8.39
N HIS A 86 -0.38 1.57 -7.26
CA HIS A 86 0.79 0.73 -7.06
C HIS A 86 0.40 -0.66 -6.50
N VAL A 87 -0.09 -1.53 -7.38
CA VAL A 87 -0.69 -2.85 -7.02
C VAL A 87 0.21 -3.72 -6.13
N VAL A 88 1.53 -3.75 -6.40
CA VAL A 88 2.47 -4.59 -5.62
C VAL A 88 2.53 -4.15 -4.16
N ASN A 89 2.78 -2.86 -3.90
CA ASN A 89 2.84 -2.34 -2.54
C ASN A 89 1.47 -2.33 -1.84
N MET A 90 0.38 -2.12 -2.58
CA MET A 90 -0.97 -2.35 -2.04
C MET A 90 -1.11 -3.78 -1.50
N ARG A 91 -0.74 -4.81 -2.28
CA ARG A 91 -0.79 -6.22 -1.86
C ARG A 91 0.16 -6.55 -0.72
N ASN A 92 1.36 -5.96 -0.71
CA ASN A 92 2.31 -6.10 0.40
C ASN A 92 1.73 -5.52 1.70
N GLU A 93 1.01 -4.41 1.61
CA GLU A 93 0.37 -3.78 2.76
C GLU A 93 -0.84 -4.62 3.26
N ILE A 94 -1.65 -5.18 2.36
CA ILE A 94 -2.71 -6.15 2.74
C ILE A 94 -2.10 -7.37 3.44
N SER A 95 -1.00 -7.92 2.90
CA SER A 95 -0.26 -9.03 3.51
C SER A 95 0.24 -8.68 4.91
N MET A 96 0.82 -7.49 5.07
CA MET A 96 1.31 -7.03 6.37
C MET A 96 0.16 -6.89 7.36
N PHE A 97 -0.97 -6.31 6.95
CA PHE A 97 -2.17 -6.19 7.78
C PHE A 97 -2.67 -7.57 8.26
N TRP A 98 -2.62 -8.59 7.38
CA TRP A 98 -2.89 -9.98 7.75
C TRP A 98 -1.97 -10.49 8.85
N TRP A 99 -0.66 -10.33 8.69
CA TRP A 99 0.35 -10.83 9.64
C TRP A 99 0.44 -10.03 10.94
N ALA A 100 0.06 -8.76 10.92
CA ALA A 100 -0.07 -7.94 12.12
C ALA A 100 -1.24 -8.39 13.01
N ARG A 101 -2.11 -9.29 12.50
CA ARG A 101 -3.27 -9.85 13.20
C ARG A 101 -4.24 -8.78 13.73
N TRP A 102 -4.28 -7.61 13.09
CA TRP A 102 -5.26 -6.59 13.43
C TRP A 102 -6.63 -6.98 12.88
N PRO A 103 -7.69 -7.08 13.70
CA PRO A 103 -9.04 -7.35 13.20
C PRO A 103 -9.49 -6.21 12.29
N VAL A 104 -10.10 -6.52 11.15
CA VAL A 104 -10.57 -5.50 10.21
C VAL A 104 -11.65 -4.65 10.87
N SER A 105 -12.56 -5.27 11.62
CA SER A 105 -13.61 -4.58 12.37
C SER A 105 -13.10 -3.63 13.45
N GLY A 106 -11.84 -3.80 13.88
CA GLY A 106 -11.17 -2.98 14.88
C GLY A 106 -10.42 -1.77 14.32
N ILE A 107 -10.46 -1.52 13.00
CA ILE A 107 -9.86 -0.31 12.43
C ILE A 107 -10.55 0.93 13.00
N PRO A 108 -9.83 1.83 13.72
CA PRO A 108 -10.42 3.05 14.26
C PRO A 108 -10.98 3.95 13.17
N ASP A 109 -12.05 4.68 13.50
CA ASP A 109 -12.64 5.69 12.61
C ASP A 109 -11.65 6.87 12.42
N PRO A 110 -11.18 7.15 11.19
CA PRO A 110 -10.30 8.29 10.91
C PRO A 110 -10.99 9.65 11.10
N GLY A 111 -12.33 9.67 11.15
CA GLY A 111 -13.15 10.86 11.31
C GLY A 111 -13.36 11.66 10.02
N GLU A 112 -14.41 12.49 10.05
CA GLU A 112 -14.86 13.33 8.93
C GLU A 112 -14.11 14.68 8.83
N GLN A 113 -13.29 15.04 9.81
CA GLN A 113 -12.74 16.40 10.01
C GLN A 113 -11.72 16.87 8.94
N GLY A 114 -11.59 16.14 7.84
CA GLY A 114 -10.69 16.48 6.77
C GLY A 114 -11.43 16.57 5.44
N ASP A 115 -11.00 15.71 4.52
CA ASP A 115 -11.47 15.69 3.15
C ASP A 115 -12.52 14.58 2.98
N PRO A 116 -13.73 14.89 2.50
CA PRO A 116 -14.81 13.91 2.38
C PRO A 116 -14.50 12.83 1.33
N GLU A 117 -13.80 13.16 0.25
CA GLU A 117 -13.39 12.18 -0.76
C GLU A 117 -12.40 11.16 -0.17
N ARG A 118 -11.40 11.63 0.59
CA ARG A 118 -10.46 10.76 1.32
C ARG A 118 -11.20 9.86 2.29
N TYR A 119 -12.14 10.40 3.06
CA TYR A 119 -12.91 9.62 4.02
C TYR A 119 -13.77 8.55 3.33
N ALA A 120 -14.39 8.88 2.20
CA ALA A 120 -15.14 7.92 1.39
C ALA A 120 -14.24 6.79 0.83
N VAL A 121 -13.05 7.12 0.32
CA VAL A 121 -12.10 6.09 -0.13
C VAL A 121 -11.64 5.21 1.03
N LEU A 122 -11.28 5.80 2.17
CA LEU A 122 -10.86 5.05 3.36
C LEU A 122 -11.96 4.09 3.82
N ALA A 123 -13.24 4.50 3.74
CA ALA A 123 -14.38 3.65 4.09
C ALA A 123 -14.57 2.45 3.15
N CYS A 124 -14.04 2.49 1.92
CA CYS A 124 -14.11 1.37 0.97
C CYS A 124 -13.06 0.30 1.23
N ILE A 125 -11.92 0.65 1.84
CA ILE A 125 -10.78 -0.26 1.99
C ILE A 125 -11.07 -1.44 2.93
N PRO A 126 -11.79 -1.28 4.06
CA PRO A 126 -12.14 -2.42 4.90
C PRO A 126 -12.93 -3.51 4.17
N ALA A 127 -13.84 -3.15 3.25
CA ALA A 127 -14.55 -4.12 2.43
C ALA A 127 -13.59 -4.96 1.56
N LEU A 128 -12.54 -4.33 1.00
CA LEU A 128 -11.48 -5.03 0.25
C LEU A 128 -10.69 -6.00 1.14
N LEU A 129 -10.38 -5.59 2.37
CA LEU A 129 -9.68 -6.44 3.35
C LEU A 129 -10.55 -7.63 3.76
N VAL A 130 -11.82 -7.40 4.07
CA VAL A 130 -12.81 -8.45 4.39
C VAL A 130 -12.89 -9.47 3.26
N GLU A 131 -13.05 -9.02 2.02
CA GLU A 131 -13.09 -9.90 0.86
C GLU A 131 -11.82 -10.75 0.75
N SER A 132 -10.65 -10.11 0.83
CA SER A 132 -9.35 -10.76 0.74
C SER A 132 -9.14 -11.80 1.86
N PHE A 133 -9.54 -11.46 3.08
CA PHE A 133 -9.29 -12.26 4.28
C PHE A 133 -10.28 -13.41 4.43
N ASN A 134 -11.55 -13.18 4.11
CA ASN A 134 -12.57 -14.22 4.15
C ASN A 134 -12.32 -15.28 3.07
N GLU A 135 -11.79 -14.90 1.91
CA GLU A 135 -11.36 -15.87 0.90
C GLU A 135 -10.22 -16.77 1.41
N ARG A 136 -9.25 -16.20 2.14
CA ARG A 136 -8.19 -17.00 2.79
C ARG A 136 -8.74 -17.96 3.83
N ILE A 137 -9.69 -17.50 4.63
CA ILE A 137 -10.37 -18.32 5.64
C ILE A 137 -11.11 -19.49 4.98
N ASN A 138 -11.79 -19.24 3.85
CA ASN A 138 -12.43 -20.30 3.05
C ASN A 138 -11.41 -21.34 2.54
N LEU A 139 -10.20 -20.91 2.22
CA LEU A 139 -9.07 -21.78 1.83
C LEU A 139 -8.38 -22.46 3.02
N GLY A 140 -8.95 -22.36 4.22
CA GLY A 140 -8.39 -22.97 5.43
C GLY A 140 -7.25 -22.18 6.07
N LEU A 141 -6.87 -21.00 5.56
CA LEU A 141 -5.84 -20.17 6.18
C LEU A 141 -6.42 -19.40 7.37
N ARG A 142 -5.79 -19.53 8.55
CA ARG A 142 -6.30 -18.96 9.80
C ARG A 142 -5.31 -17.92 10.36
N ARG A 143 -5.81 -16.76 10.79
CA ARG A 143 -4.98 -15.67 11.36
C ARG A 143 -4.38 -15.99 12.72
N GLU A 144 -5.11 -16.75 13.54
CA GLU A 144 -4.73 -17.06 14.92
C GLU A 144 -3.65 -18.15 15.01
N GLU A 145 -3.45 -18.88 13.92
CA GLU A 145 -2.52 -20.00 13.90
C GLU A 145 -1.06 -19.53 13.81
N ARG A 146 -0.18 -20.26 14.49
CA ARG A 146 1.25 -19.94 14.55
C ARG A 146 2.03 -20.39 13.32
N HIS A 147 1.48 -21.33 12.54
CA HIS A 147 2.16 -21.95 11.42
C HIS A 147 1.67 -21.34 10.11
N SER A 148 2.52 -20.55 9.46
CA SER A 148 2.24 -19.92 8.17
C SER A 148 2.38 -20.87 6.98
N ILE A 149 2.98 -22.04 7.19
CA ILE A 149 3.22 -23.05 6.16
C ILE A 149 2.45 -24.29 6.58
N LEU A 150 1.41 -24.60 5.80
CA LEU A 150 0.65 -25.85 5.91
C LEU A 150 1.02 -26.71 4.72
N SER A 151 1.11 -28.02 4.93
CA SER A 151 1.03 -28.95 3.80
C SER A 151 -0.36 -28.83 3.13
N PRO A 152 -0.48 -29.17 1.83
CA PRO A 152 -1.78 -29.15 1.15
C PRO A 152 -2.85 -29.96 1.89
N ASP A 153 -2.49 -31.12 2.45
CA ASP A 153 -3.42 -31.98 3.19
C ASP A 153 -3.91 -31.33 4.48
N GLU A 154 -3.03 -30.65 5.23
CA GLU A 154 -3.41 -29.88 6.42
C GLU A 154 -4.32 -28.71 6.05
N GLN A 155 -4.02 -28.00 4.96
CA GLN A 155 -4.84 -26.89 4.48
C GLN A 155 -6.25 -27.37 4.09
N PHE A 156 -6.37 -28.46 3.33
CA PHE A 156 -7.67 -29.02 2.96
C PHE A 156 -8.43 -29.54 4.18
N ALA A 157 -7.75 -30.19 5.13
CA ALA A 157 -8.36 -30.62 6.38
C ALA A 157 -8.89 -29.41 7.19
N TRP A 158 -8.15 -28.30 7.21
CA TRP A 158 -8.57 -27.08 7.90
C TRP A 158 -9.74 -26.39 7.21
N ALA A 159 -9.76 -26.36 5.88
CA ALA A 159 -10.89 -25.86 5.09
C ALA A 159 -12.14 -26.73 5.30
N ALA A 160 -11.97 -28.06 5.41
CA ALA A 160 -13.04 -29.02 5.68
C ALA A 160 -13.52 -29.04 7.14
N THR A 161 -12.82 -28.37 8.06
CA THR A 161 -13.16 -28.31 9.48
C THR A 161 -13.62 -26.89 9.84
N PRO A 162 -14.89 -26.53 9.58
CA PRO A 162 -15.41 -25.17 9.80
C PRO A 162 -15.58 -24.79 11.27
N THR A 163 -15.19 -25.66 12.21
CA THR A 163 -15.29 -25.40 13.64
C THR A 163 -14.35 -24.25 14.01
N ASN A 164 -14.94 -23.09 14.32
CA ASN A 164 -14.29 -21.84 14.72
C ASN A 164 -13.70 -20.94 13.60
N LEU A 165 -14.24 -20.98 12.38
CA LEU A 165 -13.91 -19.96 11.37
C LEU A 165 -14.37 -18.57 11.86
N LYS A 166 -13.41 -17.68 12.11
CA LYS A 166 -13.66 -16.28 12.47
C LYS A 166 -13.53 -15.42 11.22
N PHE A 167 -14.65 -15.22 10.54
CA PHE A 167 -14.71 -14.31 9.41
C PHE A 167 -14.53 -12.86 9.85
N GLU A 168 -13.82 -12.10 9.02
CA GLU A 168 -13.63 -10.68 9.20
C GLU A 168 -14.90 -9.93 8.77
N THR A 169 -15.16 -8.82 9.46
CA THR A 169 -16.26 -7.91 9.17
C THR A 169 -15.75 -6.47 9.06
N GLU A 170 -16.50 -5.63 8.36
CA GLU A 170 -16.15 -4.22 8.24
C GLU A 170 -16.34 -3.48 9.59
N PRO A 171 -15.56 -2.42 9.88
CA PRO A 171 -15.85 -1.53 10.98
C PRO A 171 -17.22 -0.87 10.84
N ALA A 172 -17.96 -0.73 11.94
CA ALA A 172 -19.28 -0.08 11.94
C ALA A 172 -19.27 1.38 11.43
N TRP A 173 -18.11 2.05 11.46
CA TRP A 173 -18.02 3.41 10.95
C TRP A 173 -18.11 3.50 9.42
N THR A 174 -17.72 2.46 8.67
CA THR A 174 -17.72 2.50 7.19
C THR A 174 -19.14 2.64 6.63
N GLU A 175 -20.13 2.06 7.31
CA GLU A 175 -21.55 2.13 6.94
C GLU A 175 -22.11 3.56 7.06
N ARG A 176 -21.62 4.33 8.05
CA ARG A 176 -22.10 5.70 8.32
C ARG A 176 -21.56 6.72 7.32
N VAL A 177 -20.48 6.40 6.61
CA VAL A 177 -19.89 7.29 5.61
C VAL A 177 -20.83 7.43 4.42
N ARG A 178 -21.28 8.65 4.13
CA ARG A 178 -22.19 8.90 3.00
C ARG A 178 -21.46 8.74 1.65
N PRO A 179 -22.17 8.36 0.58
CA PRO A 179 -21.63 8.48 -0.78
C PRO A 179 -21.26 9.93 -1.10
N LEU A 180 -20.28 10.12 -1.99
CA LEU A 180 -19.87 11.45 -2.45
C LEU A 180 -20.95 12.12 -3.28
N ASP A 181 -21.09 13.44 -3.16
CA ASP A 181 -22.01 14.23 -3.98
C ASP A 181 -21.58 14.26 -5.45
N ALA A 182 -20.26 14.30 -5.70
CA ALA A 182 -19.66 14.27 -7.02
C ALA A 182 -18.93 12.95 -7.26
N LEU A 183 -19.03 12.43 -8.48
CA LEU A 183 -18.32 11.21 -8.87
C LEU A 183 -16.81 11.42 -8.76
N LEU A 184 -16.16 10.58 -7.96
CA LEU A 184 -14.71 10.45 -7.95
C LEU A 184 -14.30 9.30 -8.88
N HIS A 185 -13.42 9.57 -9.84
CA HIS A 185 -12.87 8.54 -10.71
C HIS A 185 -11.42 8.26 -10.31
N ILE A 186 -11.12 7.00 -9.96
CA ILE A 186 -9.78 6.51 -9.68
C ILE A 186 -9.37 5.63 -10.87
N PRO A 187 -8.47 6.11 -11.75
CA PRO A 187 -8.05 5.36 -12.93
C PRO A 187 -7.24 4.13 -12.54
N ASP A 188 -7.28 3.08 -13.35
CA ASP A 188 -6.33 1.98 -13.27
C ASP A 188 -4.91 2.47 -13.60
N SER A 189 -3.93 1.65 -13.24
CA SER A 189 -2.51 1.87 -13.53
C SER A 189 -2.03 1.05 -14.73
N GLN A 190 -2.85 0.13 -15.24
CA GLN A 190 -2.46 -0.76 -16.33
C GLN A 190 -2.72 -0.08 -17.68
N PRO A 191 -1.67 0.20 -18.47
CA PRO A 191 -1.80 1.02 -19.68
C PRO A 191 -2.62 0.38 -20.81
N MET A 192 -2.93 -0.92 -20.72
CA MET A 192 -3.63 -1.67 -21.77
C MET A 192 -5.02 -2.15 -21.34
N ARG A 193 -5.48 -1.79 -20.14
CA ARG A 193 -6.82 -2.14 -19.67
C ARG A 193 -7.80 -1.04 -20.04
N GLU A 194 -8.98 -1.43 -20.52
CA GLU A 194 -10.07 -0.49 -20.74
C GLU A 194 -10.58 0.01 -19.38
N GLU A 195 -10.65 1.33 -19.22
CA GLU A 195 -11.16 1.94 -17.99
C GLU A 195 -12.68 1.84 -17.94
N PRO A 196 -13.27 1.51 -16.79
CA PRO A 196 -14.71 1.50 -16.64
C PRO A 196 -15.22 2.92 -16.83
N THR A 197 -16.29 3.07 -17.61
CA THR A 197 -16.87 4.39 -17.92
C THR A 197 -18.07 4.74 -17.05
N THR A 198 -18.64 3.75 -16.36
CA THR A 198 -19.84 3.90 -15.53
C THR A 198 -19.72 3.08 -14.25
N LEU A 199 -20.48 3.46 -13.22
CA LEU A 199 -20.56 2.71 -11.96
C LEU A 199 -21.22 1.33 -12.10
N ASP A 200 -21.92 1.08 -13.20
CA ASP A 200 -22.58 -0.21 -13.49
C ASP A 200 -21.70 -1.16 -14.29
N ASP A 201 -20.47 -0.76 -14.60
CA ASP A 201 -19.48 -1.61 -15.23
C ASP A 201 -19.20 -2.86 -14.38
N PRO A 202 -19.18 -4.07 -14.97
CA PRO A 202 -18.92 -5.31 -14.24
C PRO A 202 -17.53 -5.36 -13.60
N GLU A 203 -16.57 -4.59 -14.09
CA GLU A 203 -15.23 -4.49 -13.49
C GLU A 203 -15.14 -3.45 -12.37
N ALA A 204 -16.15 -2.57 -12.22
CA ALA A 204 -16.19 -1.58 -11.17
C ALA A 204 -16.31 -2.24 -9.79
N SER A 205 -15.54 -1.73 -8.82
CA SER A 205 -15.54 -2.25 -7.47
C SER A 205 -16.88 -1.99 -6.76
N PRO A 206 -17.58 -3.02 -6.25
CA PRO A 206 -18.82 -2.83 -5.51
C PRO A 206 -18.66 -1.95 -4.26
N ALA A 207 -17.51 -2.03 -3.58
CA ALA A 207 -17.22 -1.23 -2.40
C ALA A 207 -17.13 0.27 -2.74
N PHE A 208 -16.41 0.61 -3.81
CA PHE A 208 -16.23 1.99 -4.27
C PHE A 208 -17.52 2.55 -4.87
N LYS A 209 -18.25 1.72 -5.62
CA LYS A 209 -19.57 2.08 -6.18
C LYS A 209 -20.53 2.58 -5.10
N LYS A 210 -20.62 1.89 -3.95
CA LYS A 210 -21.48 2.30 -2.83
C LYS A 210 -21.19 3.71 -2.31
N LYS A 211 -19.99 4.24 -2.56
CA LYS A 211 -19.57 5.58 -2.13
C LYS A 211 -19.53 6.61 -3.26
N ASN A 212 -20.13 6.32 -4.41
CA ASN A 212 -20.08 7.15 -5.63
C ASN A 212 -18.63 7.36 -6.13
N ILE A 213 -17.85 6.27 -6.11
CA ILE A 213 -16.47 6.25 -6.60
C ILE A 213 -16.37 5.20 -7.71
N LEU A 214 -15.92 5.64 -8.89
CA LEU A 214 -15.64 4.77 -10.03
C LEU A 214 -14.17 4.34 -9.96
N ALA A 215 -13.96 3.06 -9.70
CA ALA A 215 -12.65 2.43 -9.64
C ALA A 215 -12.79 0.96 -10.03
N ILE A 216 -11.81 0.44 -10.76
CA ILE A 216 -11.72 -1.00 -11.02
C ILE A 216 -11.53 -1.75 -9.70
N LYS A 217 -12.15 -2.92 -9.57
CA LYS A 217 -11.92 -3.83 -8.45
C LYS A 217 -10.43 -4.15 -8.29
N PRO A 218 -9.77 -3.70 -7.20
CA PRO A 218 -8.36 -3.98 -7.02
C PRO A 218 -8.12 -5.50 -6.87
N HIS A 219 -6.98 -5.98 -7.36
CA HIS A 219 -6.62 -7.39 -7.22
C HIS A 219 -6.17 -7.70 -5.78
N VAL A 220 -7.13 -8.03 -4.93
CA VAL A 220 -6.93 -8.22 -3.48
C VAL A 220 -6.69 -9.67 -3.07
N HIS A 221 -7.00 -10.64 -3.94
CA HIS A 221 -6.70 -12.04 -3.69
C HIS A 221 -5.22 -12.31 -4.00
N PHE A 222 -4.57 -13.08 -3.13
CA PHE A 222 -3.24 -13.61 -3.39
C PHE A 222 -3.08 -14.84 -2.52
N ILE A 223 -2.95 -15.98 -3.19
CA ILE A 223 -2.74 -17.32 -2.66
C ILE A 223 -1.35 -17.74 -3.15
#